data_AF-A0A3S9PYF1-F1
#
_entry.id   AF-A0A3S9PYF1-F1
#
_cell.length_a   1.000
_cell.length_b   1.000
_cell.length_c   1.000
_cell.angle_alpha   90.00
_cell.angle_beta   90.00
_cell.angle_gamma   90.00
#
_symmetry.space_group_name_H-M   'P 1'
#
loop_
_entity.id
_entity.type
_entity.pdbx_description
1 polymer ?
#
loop_
_entity_poly.entity_id
_entity_poly.type
_entity_poly.pdbx_seq_one_letter_code
_entity_poly.pdbx_strand_id
1 'polypeptide(L)'
;MLDGTGLFFDGQKPLNERITIDVADRELTVAMARIRNRIDTEIGVQNWQNLSDRSYDNGDYALCKSGGGEGRYTSRDEGLTFDLADDDFPTVLDIVKEEVLPLGYTHLVDSSDDTWFYVDLFNPEDGGYVHLTMAKGKGLIIQVNTGCRPWNRDEADTGE
;
A
#
# COMPACT_ATOMS: atom_id res chain seq x y z
N MET A 1 17.71 2.53 -2.39
CA MET A 1 18.75 3.55 -2.09
C MET A 1 18.01 4.84 -1.78
N LEU A 2 18.30 5.46 -0.64
CA LEU A 2 17.72 6.71 -0.17
C LEU A 2 18.33 7.86 -0.97
N ASP A 3 17.53 8.60 -1.73
CA ASP A 3 17.93 9.96 -2.09
C ASP A 3 17.75 10.85 -0.84
N GLY A 4 18.63 11.84 -0.68
CA GLY A 4 18.82 12.62 0.54
C GLY A 4 17.66 13.54 0.96
N THR A 5 16.41 13.17 0.67
CA THR A 5 15.18 13.95 0.88
C THR A 5 14.25 13.41 1.96
N GLY A 6 14.62 12.31 2.64
CA GLY A 6 13.81 11.63 3.65
C GLY A 6 13.34 10.27 3.15
N LEU A 7 12.81 9.43 4.06
CA LEU A 7 12.20 8.18 3.63
C LEU A 7 10.93 8.54 2.84
N PHE A 8 10.76 8.07 1.59
CA PHE A 8 9.50 8.28 0.85
C PHE A 8 8.27 7.82 1.65
N PHE A 9 8.48 6.86 2.54
CA PHE A 9 7.55 6.46 3.60
C PHE A 9 6.92 7.64 4.36
N ASP A 10 7.71 8.68 4.64
CA ASP A 10 7.29 9.84 5.43
C ASP A 10 6.48 10.84 4.64
N GLY A 11 6.54 10.86 3.30
CA GLY A 11 5.87 11.83 2.42
C GLY A 11 6.48 13.25 2.46
N GLN A 12 6.43 13.97 1.34
CA GLN A 12 7.03 15.30 1.17
C GLN A 12 6.10 16.45 1.62
N LYS A 13 4.79 16.30 1.46
CA LYS A 13 3.83 17.33 1.88
C LYS A 13 3.81 17.50 3.39
N PRO A 14 3.52 18.71 3.90
CA PRO A 14 3.12 18.91 5.28
C PRO A 14 1.96 17.97 5.67
N LEU A 15 1.97 17.47 6.90
CA LEU A 15 0.99 16.46 7.36
C LEU A 15 -0.46 16.89 7.12
N ASN A 16 -0.79 18.16 7.34
CA ASN A 16 -2.12 18.72 7.19
C ASN A 16 -2.57 18.95 5.72
N GLU A 17 -1.67 18.75 4.75
CA GLU A 17 -1.96 18.89 3.31
C GLU A 17 -2.12 17.54 2.59
N ARG A 18 -1.93 16.44 3.31
CA ARG A 18 -2.10 15.07 2.81
C ARG A 18 -3.57 14.66 2.88
N ILE A 19 -3.98 13.70 2.05
CA ILE A 19 -5.30 13.10 2.22
C ILE A 19 -5.43 12.44 3.61
N THR A 20 -6.64 12.43 4.16
CA THR A 20 -6.91 11.86 5.48
C THR A 20 -6.74 10.34 5.48
N ILE A 21 -6.44 9.77 6.66
CA ILE A 21 -6.17 8.32 6.77
C ILE A 21 -7.35 7.46 6.33
N ASP A 22 -8.60 7.87 6.58
CA ASP A 22 -9.80 7.13 6.16
C ASP A 22 -9.94 7.08 4.63
N VAL A 23 -9.64 8.18 3.94
CA VAL A 23 -9.65 8.23 2.48
C VAL A 23 -8.54 7.36 1.92
N ALA A 24 -7.31 7.52 2.42
CA ALA A 24 -6.15 6.74 1.98
C ALA A 24 -6.37 5.23 2.18
N ASP A 25 -6.90 4.84 3.33
CA ASP A 25 -7.18 3.46 3.68
C ASP A 25 -8.25 2.85 2.76
N ARG A 26 -9.38 3.55 2.60
CA ARG A 26 -10.49 3.10 1.74
C ARG A 26 -10.06 2.95 0.29
N GLU A 27 -9.32 3.92 -0.25
CA GLU A 27 -8.85 3.89 -1.63
C GLU A 27 -7.87 2.74 -1.88
N LEU A 28 -6.92 2.51 -0.96
CA LEU A 28 -6.04 1.35 -1.03
C LEU A 28 -6.81 0.03 -0.93
N THR A 29 -7.77 -0.10 -0.02
CA THR A 29 -8.59 -1.31 0.11
C THR A 29 -9.33 -1.64 -1.18
N VAL A 30 -9.90 -0.62 -1.85
CA VAL A 30 -10.55 -0.79 -3.16
C VAL A 30 -9.54 -1.18 -4.24
N ALA A 31 -8.38 -0.51 -4.30
CA ALA A 31 -7.33 -0.84 -5.27
C ALA A 31 -6.79 -2.25 -5.09
N MET A 32 -6.53 -2.68 -3.85
CA MET A 32 -6.03 -4.04 -3.57
C MET A 32 -7.04 -5.12 -3.95
N ALA A 33 -8.34 -4.88 -3.74
CA ALA A 33 -9.38 -5.78 -4.23
C ALA A 33 -9.40 -5.87 -5.77
N ARG A 34 -9.21 -4.74 -6.47
CA ARG A 34 -9.13 -4.72 -7.95
C ARG A 34 -7.88 -5.44 -8.46
N ILE A 35 -6.72 -5.21 -7.83
CA ILE A 35 -5.46 -5.88 -8.15
C ILE A 35 -5.64 -7.40 -8.08
N ARG A 36 -6.18 -7.92 -6.98
CA ARG A 36 -6.43 -9.36 -6.82
C ARG A 36 -7.37 -9.90 -7.90
N ASN A 37 -8.48 -9.20 -8.15
CA ASN A 37 -9.43 -9.60 -9.20
C ASN A 37 -8.81 -9.60 -10.60
N ARG A 38 -7.92 -8.64 -10.90
CA ARG A 38 -7.21 -8.57 -12.18
C ARG A 38 -6.18 -9.68 -12.32
N ILE A 39 -5.41 -9.95 -11.27
CA ILE A 39 -4.50 -11.11 -11.23
C ILE A 39 -5.29 -12.41 -11.47
N ASP A 40 -6.42 -12.58 -10.78
CA ASP A 40 -7.29 -13.76 -10.96
C ASP A 40 -7.82 -13.90 -12.39
N THR A 41 -8.10 -12.77 -13.05
CA THR A 41 -8.66 -12.74 -14.41
C THR A 41 -7.59 -12.93 -15.49
N GLU A 42 -6.42 -12.31 -15.33
CA GLU A 42 -5.38 -12.23 -16.36
C GLU A 42 -4.40 -13.41 -16.30
N ILE A 43 -4.12 -13.92 -15.10
CA ILE A 43 -3.15 -15.01 -14.87
C ILE A 43 -3.87 -16.30 -14.49
N GLY A 44 -4.95 -16.19 -13.71
CA GLY A 44 -5.79 -17.31 -13.28
C GLY A 44 -6.13 -17.21 -11.80
N VAL A 45 -7.20 -17.88 -11.37
CA VAL A 45 -7.71 -17.79 -10.00
C VAL A 45 -6.65 -18.23 -8.98
N GLN A 46 -6.38 -17.36 -8.01
CA GLN A 46 -5.40 -17.60 -6.94
C GLN A 46 -6.09 -18.04 -5.64
N ASN A 47 -5.39 -18.82 -4.81
CA ASN A 47 -5.80 -19.08 -3.43
C ASN A 47 -5.27 -18.00 -2.47
N TRP A 48 -5.90 -16.83 -2.48
CA TRP A 48 -5.52 -15.70 -1.64
C TRP A 48 -5.65 -15.98 -0.13
N GLN A 49 -4.58 -15.71 0.60
CA GLN A 49 -4.48 -15.80 2.05
C GLN A 49 -4.04 -14.46 2.66
N ASN A 50 -4.06 -14.34 3.99
CA ASN A 50 -3.60 -13.15 4.74
C ASN A 50 -4.21 -11.83 4.23
N LEU A 51 -5.49 -11.86 3.88
CA LEU A 51 -6.24 -10.64 3.62
C LEU A 51 -6.61 -10.01 4.95
N SER A 52 -6.24 -8.75 5.16
CA SER A 52 -6.67 -8.03 6.34
C SER A 52 -8.20 -7.90 6.39
N ASP A 53 -8.79 -8.28 7.52
CA ASP A 53 -10.20 -8.08 7.86
C ASP A 53 -10.42 -6.83 8.72
N ARG A 54 -9.37 -6.03 8.94
CA ARG A 54 -9.43 -4.86 9.80
C ARG A 54 -10.30 -3.79 9.17
N SER A 55 -11.33 -3.41 9.91
CA SER A 55 -12.08 -2.17 9.69
C SER A 55 -11.66 -1.15 10.73
N TYR A 56 -11.49 0.10 10.31
CA TYR A 56 -11.07 1.20 11.17
C TYR A 56 -12.20 2.22 11.39
N ASP A 57 -13.44 1.73 11.49
CA ASP A 57 -14.66 2.54 11.56
C ASP A 57 -14.66 3.54 12.74
N ASN A 58 -13.88 3.27 13.79
CA ASN A 58 -13.74 4.13 14.96
C ASN A 58 -12.45 4.97 14.97
N GLY A 59 -11.70 4.98 13.86
CA GLY A 59 -10.43 5.69 13.78
C GLY A 59 -9.32 5.10 14.63
N ASP A 60 -9.35 3.80 14.93
CA ASP A 60 -8.38 3.07 15.76
C ASP A 60 -7.06 2.74 15.04
N TYR A 61 -6.74 3.47 13.97
CA TYR A 61 -5.44 3.45 13.31
C TYR A 61 -4.29 3.75 14.29
N ALA A 62 -3.11 3.21 13.99
CA ALA A 62 -1.91 3.45 14.77
C ALA A 62 -1.48 4.92 14.71
N LEU A 63 -0.96 5.45 15.81
CA LEU A 63 -0.47 6.82 15.91
C LEU A 63 0.92 6.97 15.28
N CYS A 64 1.16 8.09 14.62
CA CYS A 64 2.46 8.48 14.08
C CYS A 64 2.73 9.98 14.30
N LYS A 65 3.99 10.37 14.10
CA LYS A 65 4.40 11.78 14.09
C LYS A 65 5.11 12.09 12.80
N SER A 66 4.77 13.21 12.16
CA SER A 66 5.45 13.73 10.97
C SER A 66 5.45 15.25 11.01
N GLY A 67 6.60 15.87 10.71
CA GLY A 67 6.74 17.33 10.66
C GLY A 67 6.32 18.08 11.93
N GLY A 68 6.34 17.43 13.10
CA GLY A 68 5.90 18.00 14.38
C GLY A 68 4.41 17.87 14.70
N GLY A 69 3.60 17.31 13.79
CA GLY A 69 2.18 16.99 14.01
C GLY A 69 1.94 15.53 14.39
N GLU A 70 0.79 15.25 15.01
CA GLU A 70 0.30 13.89 15.27
C GLU A 70 -0.63 13.47 14.13
N GLY A 71 -0.43 12.25 13.64
CA GLY A 71 -1.24 11.66 12.59
C GLY A 71 -1.53 10.20 12.86
N ARG A 72 -2.07 9.52 11.85
CA ARG A 72 -2.42 8.10 11.89
C ARG A 72 -1.93 7.36 10.65
N TYR A 73 -1.67 6.07 10.80
CA TYR A 73 -1.32 5.19 9.70
C TYR A 73 -1.85 3.77 9.94
N THR A 74 -1.82 2.95 8.89
CA THR A 74 -1.99 1.51 8.99
C THR A 74 -0.93 0.78 8.16
N SER A 75 -0.62 -0.45 8.56
CA SER A 75 0.13 -1.42 7.77
C SER A 75 -0.65 -2.72 7.77
N ARG A 76 -0.83 -3.33 6.61
CA ARG A 76 -1.63 -4.54 6.48
C ARG A 76 -1.16 -5.41 5.33
N ASP A 77 -1.38 -6.71 5.51
CA ASP A 77 -1.24 -7.69 4.45
C ASP A 77 -2.48 -7.66 3.55
N GLU A 78 -2.25 -7.69 2.25
CA GLU A 78 -3.24 -7.52 1.19
C GLU A 78 -3.25 -8.70 0.22
N GLY A 79 -2.65 -9.81 0.63
CA GLY A 79 -2.67 -11.04 -0.13
C GLY A 79 -1.36 -11.79 -0.03
N LEU A 80 -1.50 -13.10 0.18
CA LEU A 80 -0.48 -14.10 -0.03
C LEU A 80 -1.02 -15.13 -1.01
N THR A 81 -0.27 -15.48 -2.06
CA THR A 81 -0.58 -16.59 -2.97
C THR A 81 0.68 -17.36 -3.33
N PHE A 82 0.54 -18.67 -3.56
CA PHE A 82 1.62 -19.58 -3.94
C PHE A 82 1.45 -20.10 -5.39
N ASP A 83 0.39 -19.67 -6.09
CA ASP A 83 -0.01 -20.24 -7.39
C ASP A 83 0.59 -19.49 -8.59
N LEU A 84 1.40 -18.45 -8.34
CA LEU A 84 2.08 -17.65 -9.37
C LEU A 84 3.45 -18.23 -9.74
N ALA A 85 3.76 -18.25 -11.04
CA ALA A 85 5.10 -18.51 -11.53
C ALA A 85 5.95 -17.24 -11.55
N ASP A 86 7.28 -17.42 -11.59
CA ASP A 86 8.21 -16.29 -11.64
C ASP A 86 7.98 -15.39 -12.87
N ASP A 87 7.62 -15.99 -14.01
CA ASP A 87 7.35 -15.30 -15.26
C ASP A 87 6.05 -14.46 -15.23
N ASP A 88 5.19 -14.67 -14.23
CA ASP A 88 3.97 -13.87 -14.03
C ASP A 88 4.26 -12.53 -13.34
N PHE A 89 5.40 -12.39 -12.67
CA PHE A 89 5.73 -11.21 -11.87
C PHE A 89 5.69 -9.88 -12.64
N PRO A 90 6.20 -9.78 -13.89
CA PRO A 90 6.09 -8.54 -14.66
C PRO A 90 4.62 -8.10 -14.88
N THR A 91 3.73 -9.06 -15.18
CA THR A 91 2.30 -8.79 -15.36
C THR A 91 1.65 -8.35 -14.05
N VAL A 92 1.96 -9.03 -12.95
CA VAL A 92 1.51 -8.64 -11.60
C VAL A 92 1.94 -7.21 -11.28
N LEU A 93 3.21 -6.87 -11.53
CA LEU A 93 3.76 -5.55 -11.24
C LEU A 93 3.06 -4.47 -12.07
N ASP A 94 2.80 -4.71 -13.35
CA ASP A 94 2.08 -3.75 -14.20
C ASP A 94 0.63 -3.54 -13.75
N ILE A 95 -0.10 -4.61 -13.37
CA ILE A 95 -1.43 -4.50 -12.76
C ILE A 95 -1.38 -3.62 -11.51
N VAL A 96 -0.43 -3.88 -10.61
CA VAL A 96 -0.32 -3.09 -9.37
C VAL A 96 -0.04 -1.63 -9.69
N LYS A 97 0.95 -1.35 -10.54
CA LYS A 97 1.30 0.01 -10.98
C LYS A 97 0.07 0.76 -11.51
N GLU A 98 -0.69 0.14 -12.39
CA GLU A 98 -1.88 0.76 -12.99
C GLU A 98 -2.96 1.12 -11.96
N GLU A 99 -3.22 0.25 -11.00
CA GLU A 99 -4.27 0.47 -9.99
C GLU A 99 -3.86 1.48 -8.91
N VAL A 100 -2.57 1.59 -8.58
CA VAL A 100 -2.09 2.48 -7.50
C VAL A 100 -1.58 3.82 -7.99
N LEU A 101 -1.28 3.95 -9.28
CA LEU A 101 -0.85 5.22 -9.90
C LEU A 101 -1.86 6.36 -9.68
N PRO A 102 -3.20 6.16 -9.85
CA PRO A 102 -4.19 7.21 -9.57
C PRO A 102 -4.23 7.65 -8.11
N LEU A 103 -3.73 6.82 -7.19
CA LEU A 103 -3.67 7.10 -5.75
C LEU A 103 -2.35 7.80 -5.33
N GLY A 104 -1.49 8.12 -6.31
CA GLY A 104 -0.24 8.84 -6.09
C GLY A 104 1.00 7.98 -5.84
N TYR A 105 0.87 6.65 -5.82
CA TYR A 105 2.01 5.72 -5.70
C TYR A 105 2.75 5.64 -7.03
N THR A 106 3.71 6.55 -7.21
CA THR A 106 4.35 6.86 -8.50
C THR A 106 5.84 6.54 -8.53
N HIS A 107 6.47 6.38 -7.36
CA HIS A 107 7.90 6.15 -7.28
C HIS A 107 8.21 4.69 -7.00
N LEU A 108 8.76 3.99 -8.00
CA LEU A 108 9.11 2.57 -7.91
C LEU A 108 10.58 2.41 -7.51
N VAL A 109 10.82 1.58 -6.50
CA VAL A 109 12.15 1.08 -6.13
C VAL A 109 12.14 -0.43 -6.31
N ASP A 110 12.93 -0.89 -7.28
CA ASP A 110 13.18 -2.31 -7.51
C ASP A 110 14.49 -2.70 -6.82
N SER A 111 14.40 -3.59 -5.84
CA SER A 111 15.54 -4.20 -5.14
C SER A 111 15.60 -5.71 -5.37
N SER A 112 14.99 -6.19 -6.45
CA SER A 112 15.00 -7.60 -6.84
C SER A 112 16.42 -8.09 -7.12
N ASP A 113 16.65 -9.36 -6.81
CA ASP A 113 17.91 -10.05 -7.04
C ASP A 113 17.67 -11.45 -7.64
N ASP A 114 18.68 -12.31 -7.60
CA ASP A 114 18.57 -13.67 -8.13
C ASP A 114 17.60 -14.56 -7.34
N THR A 115 17.25 -14.19 -6.11
CA THR A 115 16.44 -14.97 -5.16
C THR A 115 15.03 -14.40 -4.98
N TRP A 116 14.91 -13.07 -5.01
CA TRP A 116 13.69 -12.35 -4.68
C TRP A 116 13.27 -11.41 -5.79
N PHE A 117 11.98 -11.36 -6.05
CA PHE A 117 11.35 -10.14 -6.52
C PHE A 117 11.01 -9.29 -5.30
N TYR A 118 11.48 -8.04 -5.28
CA TYR A 118 11.30 -7.13 -4.14
C TYR A 118 11.11 -5.71 -4.65
N VAL A 119 9.85 -5.25 -4.67
CA VAL A 119 9.47 -3.97 -5.25
C VAL A 119 8.64 -3.17 -4.27
N ASP A 120 9.00 -1.90 -4.10
CA ASP A 120 8.20 -0.92 -3.38
C ASP A 120 7.71 0.16 -4.34
N LEU A 121 6.42 0.46 -4.31
CA LEU A 121 5.85 1.66 -4.92
C LEU A 121 5.51 2.64 -3.81
N PHE A 122 6.18 3.78 -3.78
CA PHE A 122 5.94 4.82 -2.79
C PHE A 122 5.03 5.91 -3.33
N ASN A 123 4.26 6.52 -2.43
CA ASN A 123 3.59 7.79 -2.66
C ASN A 123 4.50 8.93 -2.15
N PRO A 124 5.23 9.65 -3.02
CA PRO A 124 6.26 10.59 -2.58
C PRO A 124 5.68 11.81 -1.88
N GLU A 125 4.52 12.28 -2.33
CA GLU A 125 3.86 13.46 -1.79
C GLU A 125 3.32 13.20 -0.39
N ASP A 126 2.68 12.06 -0.26
CA ASP A 126 1.65 11.83 0.74
C ASP A 126 2.13 10.75 1.76
N GLY A 127 3.15 9.99 1.39
CA GLY A 127 3.80 8.96 2.21
C GLY A 127 3.16 7.58 2.05
N GLY A 128 3.85 6.57 2.57
CA GLY A 128 3.43 5.17 2.49
C GLY A 128 3.95 4.43 1.26
N TYR A 129 3.63 3.13 1.20
CA TYR A 129 4.03 2.25 0.11
C TYR A 129 3.03 1.14 -0.18
N VAL A 130 3.13 0.59 -1.39
CA VAL A 130 2.66 -0.75 -1.76
C VAL A 130 3.88 -1.60 -2.01
N HIS A 131 4.02 -2.66 -1.23
CA HIS A 131 5.14 -3.58 -1.25
C HIS A 131 4.74 -4.90 -1.90
N LEU A 132 5.55 -5.35 -2.85
CA LEU A 132 5.47 -6.69 -3.44
C LEU A 132 6.76 -7.43 -3.11
N THR A 133 6.61 -8.60 -2.51
CA THR A 133 7.72 -9.54 -2.38
C THR A 133 7.30 -10.91 -2.86
N MET A 134 8.16 -11.53 -3.66
CA MET A 134 8.00 -12.90 -4.09
C MET A 134 9.35 -13.61 -4.06
N ALA A 135 9.48 -14.62 -3.20
CA ALA A 135 10.57 -15.57 -3.33
C ALA A 135 10.33 -16.39 -4.61
N LYS A 136 11.36 -16.46 -5.46
CA LYS A 136 11.27 -17.18 -6.73
C LYS A 136 10.88 -18.65 -6.50
N GLY A 137 9.80 -19.08 -7.14
CA GLY A 137 9.19 -20.42 -6.98
C GLY A 137 8.50 -20.69 -5.64
N LYS A 138 8.18 -19.66 -4.84
CA LYS A 138 7.44 -19.83 -3.57
C LYS A 138 6.09 -19.13 -3.59
N GLY A 139 6.03 -17.82 -3.78
CA GLY A 139 4.75 -17.11 -3.72
C GLY A 139 4.89 -15.63 -3.45
N LEU A 140 3.85 -14.89 -3.85
CA LEU A 140 3.73 -13.44 -3.76
C LEU A 140 3.08 -13.04 -2.44
N ILE A 141 3.62 -12.01 -1.81
CA ILE A 141 3.01 -11.25 -0.72
C ILE A 141 2.83 -9.80 -1.20
N ILE A 142 1.64 -9.25 -0.95
CA ILE A 142 1.32 -7.84 -1.14
C ILE A 142 1.09 -7.23 0.25
N GLN A 143 1.78 -6.14 0.55
CA GLN A 143 1.57 -5.38 1.80
C GLN A 143 1.40 -3.91 1.47
N VAL A 144 0.65 -3.21 2.29
CA VAL A 144 0.48 -1.75 2.13
C VAL A 144 0.76 -1.05 3.44
N ASN A 145 1.29 0.16 3.33
CA ASN A 145 1.35 1.14 4.39
C ASN A 145 0.84 2.47 3.86
N THR A 146 -0.10 3.09 4.58
CA THR A 146 -0.72 4.34 4.13
C THR A 146 0.20 5.56 4.26
N GLY A 147 1.29 5.48 5.03
CA GLY A 147 2.07 6.64 5.48
C GLY A 147 1.38 7.38 6.62
N CYS A 148 2.08 8.33 7.24
CA CYS A 148 1.48 9.16 8.28
C CYS A 148 0.52 10.18 7.67
N ARG A 149 -0.76 10.10 8.03
CA ARG A 149 -1.85 10.93 7.49
C ARG A 149 -2.57 11.74 8.57
N PRO A 150 -3.18 12.88 8.23
CA PRO A 150 -4.04 13.59 9.15
C PRO A 150 -5.28 12.76 9.46
N TRP A 151 -5.81 12.94 10.67
CA TRP A 151 -7.09 12.37 11.10
C TRP A 151 -8.02 13.52 11.43
N ASN A 152 -9.08 13.71 10.64
CA ASN A 152 -10.11 14.67 10.98
C ASN A 152 -11.04 14.05 12.03
N ARG A 153 -10.88 14.46 13.29
CA ARG A 153 -11.80 14.11 14.38
C ARG A 153 -13.18 14.74 14.19
N ASP A 154 -13.27 15.84 13.45
CA ASP A 154 -14.44 16.73 13.47
C ASP A 154 -15.63 16.27 12.62
N GLU A 155 -15.47 15.28 11.71
CA GLU A 155 -16.59 14.66 10.98
C GLU A 155 -17.18 13.45 11.72
N ALA A 156 -16.48 12.90 12.71
CA ALA A 156 -16.96 11.75 13.49
C ALA A 156 -17.95 12.14 14.62
N ASP A 157 -18.00 13.43 14.99
CA ASP A 157 -18.80 13.94 16.12
C ASP A 157 -20.07 14.70 15.70
N THR A 158 -20.40 14.82 14.40
CA THR A 158 -21.68 15.46 13.97
C THR A 158 -22.88 14.52 13.95
N GLY A 159 -22.77 13.35 14.59
CA GLY A 159 -23.88 12.42 14.84
C GLY A 159 -24.53 12.65 16.19
N GLU A 160 -25.12 13.84 16.42
CA GLU A 160 -26.06 14.07 17.53
C GLU A 160 -27.42 14.52 16.99
#